data_AF-A0A0N1MVM6-F1
#
_entry.id   AF-A0A0N1MVM6-F1
#
_cell.length_a   1.000
_cell.length_b   1.000
_cell.length_c   1.000
_cell.angle_alpha   90.00
_cell.angle_beta   90.00
_cell.angle_gamma   90.00
#
_symmetry.space_group_name_H-M   'P 1'
#
loop_
_entity.id
_entity.type
_entity.pdbx_description
1 polymer ?
#
loop_
_entity_poly.entity_id
_entity_poly.type
_entity_poly.pdbx_seq_one_letter_code
_entity_poly.pdbx_strand_id
1 'polypeptide(L)'
;MNHILALVADWESLKNLLVPKDQVIRAVIHIHGGMLLFLFLAFVSRRGIANGWALALLWVVALGTEGADIISMWPIDRPWKLRDTGYDLFNTLLWPTVLYIGASRFARRNTGETVMDEDMGEGCEEPVAPEAIENRE
;
A
#
# COMPACT_ATOMS: atom_id res chain seq x y z
N MET A 1 -2.64 -11.72 31.13
CA MET A 1 -3.39 -12.59 30.17
C MET A 1 -4.79 -12.07 29.88
N ASN A 2 -5.48 -11.38 30.82
CA ASN A 2 -6.84 -10.86 30.59
C ASN A 2 -6.92 -9.63 29.65
N HIS A 3 -5.88 -8.80 29.57
CA HIS A 3 -5.95 -7.56 28.78
C HIS A 3 -5.94 -7.78 27.25
N ILE A 4 -5.19 -8.76 26.76
CA ILE A 4 -5.14 -9.05 25.31
C ILE A 4 -6.48 -9.61 24.83
N LEU A 5 -7.08 -10.51 25.61
CA LEU A 5 -8.39 -11.08 25.28
C LEU A 5 -9.51 -10.03 25.35
N ALA A 6 -9.43 -9.10 26.32
CA ALA A 6 -10.36 -7.98 26.39
C ALA A 6 -10.22 -7.05 25.17
N LEU A 7 -8.99 -6.73 24.75
CA LEU A 7 -8.74 -5.92 23.56
C LEU A 7 -9.25 -6.59 22.28
N VAL A 8 -9.07 -7.91 22.14
CA VAL A 8 -9.62 -8.67 21.00
C VAL A 8 -11.14 -8.64 21.02
N ALA A 9 -11.77 -8.84 22.18
CA ALA A 9 -13.23 -8.80 22.31
C ALA A 9 -13.81 -7.40 22.01
N ASP A 10 -13.17 -6.33 22.50
CA ASP A 10 -13.58 -4.96 22.22
C ASP A 10 -13.43 -4.63 20.73
N TRP A 11 -12.32 -5.05 20.12
CA TRP A 11 -12.08 -4.92 18.69
C TRP A 11 -13.13 -5.65 17.85
N GLU A 12 -13.47 -6.88 18.23
CA GLU A 12 -14.51 -7.66 17.55
C GLU A 12 -15.89 -7.03 17.70
N SER A 13 -16.20 -6.46 18.87
CA SER A 13 -17.46 -5.75 19.10
C SER A 13 -17.59 -4.54 18.17
N LEU A 14 -16.50 -3.79 18.00
CA LEU A 14 -16.43 -2.64 17.10
C LEU A 14 -16.52 -3.08 15.63
N LYS A 15 -15.80 -4.15 15.25
CA LYS A 15 -15.85 -4.71 13.89
C LYS A 15 -17.26 -5.15 13.53
N ASN A 16 -17.97 -5.83 14.45
CA ASN A 16 -19.34 -6.29 14.24
C ASN A 16 -20.37 -5.15 14.16
N LEU A 17 -20.06 -3.98 14.73
CA LEU A 17 -20.88 -2.78 14.56
C LEU A 17 -20.72 -2.20 13.15
N LEU A 18 -19.50 -2.22 12.62
CA LEU A 18 -19.14 -1.56 11.37
C LEU A 18 -19.39 -2.44 10.14
N VAL A 19 -19.24 -3.76 10.28
CA VAL A 19 -19.39 -4.73 9.18
C VAL A 19 -20.78 -5.35 9.24
N PRO A 20 -21.70 -4.99 8.31
CA PRO A 20 -23.01 -5.59 8.23
C PRO A 20 -22.91 -7.10 7.97
N LYS A 21 -23.92 -7.84 8.44
CA LYS A 21 -23.97 -9.31 8.36
C LYS A 21 -24.23 -9.83 6.93
N ASP A 22 -24.59 -8.93 6.02
CA ASP A 22 -24.80 -9.27 4.62
C ASP A 22 -23.46 -9.56 3.92
N GLN A 23 -23.38 -10.71 3.23
CA GLN A 23 -22.14 -11.16 2.59
C GLN A 23 -21.69 -10.25 1.45
N VAL A 24 -22.62 -9.66 0.70
CA VAL A 24 -22.29 -8.77 -0.42
C VAL A 24 -21.74 -7.45 0.11
N ILE A 25 -22.43 -6.85 1.08
CA ILE A 25 -22.00 -5.59 1.68
C ILE A 25 -20.66 -5.76 2.42
N ARG A 26 -20.47 -6.90 3.10
CA ARG A 26 -19.18 -7.27 3.72
C ARG A 26 -18.06 -7.29 2.68
N ALA A 27 -18.24 -7.96 1.55
CA ALA A 27 -17.22 -8.01 0.51
C ALA A 27 -16.89 -6.61 -0.05
N VAL A 28 -17.92 -5.77 -0.27
CA VAL A 28 -17.75 -4.39 -0.73
C VAL A 28 -16.94 -3.57 0.27
N ILE A 29 -17.21 -3.70 1.57
CA ILE A 29 -16.48 -3.01 2.64
C ILE A 29 -15.02 -3.48 2.70
N HIS A 30 -14.73 -4.76 2.53
CA HIS A 30 -13.35 -5.24 2.55
C HIS A 30 -12.56 -4.73 1.34
N ILE A 31 -13.18 -4.69 0.15
CA ILE A 31 -12.56 -4.12 -1.05
C ILE A 31 -12.28 -2.61 -0.86
N HIS A 32 -13.31 -1.83 -0.53
CA HIS A 32 -13.18 -0.37 -0.45
C HIS A 32 -12.43 0.09 0.81
N GLY A 33 -12.66 -0.58 1.93
CA GLY A 33 -11.95 -0.36 3.19
C GLY A 33 -10.47 -0.69 3.07
N GLY A 34 -10.11 -1.81 2.42
CA GLY A 34 -8.72 -2.15 2.13
C GLY A 34 -8.01 -1.10 1.27
N MET A 35 -8.69 -0.60 0.23
CA MET A 35 -8.15 0.48 -0.62
C MET A 35 -8.00 1.81 0.12
N LEU A 36 -9.01 2.23 0.89
CA LEU A 36 -8.96 3.46 1.68
C LEU A 36 -7.85 3.39 2.73
N LEU A 37 -7.72 2.25 3.41
CA LEU A 37 -6.67 2.03 4.39
C LEU A 37 -5.28 2.06 3.73
N PHE A 38 -5.12 1.43 2.57
CA PHE A 38 -3.87 1.50 1.82
C PHE A 38 -3.48 2.93 1.46
N LEU A 39 -4.41 3.70 0.89
CA LEU A 39 -4.17 5.10 0.52
C LEU A 39 -3.87 5.96 1.74
N PHE A 40 -4.59 5.74 2.84
CA PHE A 40 -4.35 6.41 4.11
C PHE A 40 -2.94 6.10 4.66
N LEU A 41 -2.54 4.83 4.68
CA LEU A 41 -1.20 4.42 5.11
C LEU A 41 -0.10 5.02 4.21
N ALA A 42 -0.32 5.05 2.89
CA ALA A 42 0.59 5.68 1.95
C ALA A 42 0.70 7.20 2.18
N PHE A 43 -0.42 7.86 2.46
CA PHE A 43 -0.48 9.29 2.78
C PHE A 43 0.26 9.62 4.07
N VAL A 44 -0.04 8.89 5.16
CA VAL A 44 0.60 9.08 6.47
C VAL A 44 2.09 8.78 6.41
N SER A 45 2.50 7.77 5.65
CA SER A 45 3.91 7.39 5.52
C SER A 45 4.74 8.44 4.76
N ARG A 46 4.12 9.40 4.06
CA ARG A 46 4.77 10.44 3.23
C ARG A 46 5.79 9.94 2.20
N ARG A 47 5.80 8.63 1.98
CA ARG A 47 6.78 7.91 1.15
C ARG A 47 6.22 7.57 -0.24
N GLY A 48 4.98 7.96 -0.51
CA GLY A 48 4.28 7.72 -1.77
C GLY A 48 3.75 6.29 -1.91
N ILE A 49 2.82 6.10 -2.85
CA ILE A 49 2.17 4.81 -3.13
C ILE A 49 3.16 3.77 -3.69
N ALA A 50 4.22 4.23 -4.35
CA ALA A 50 5.26 3.38 -4.92
C ALA A 50 6.28 2.84 -3.89
N ASN A 51 6.23 3.33 -2.64
CA ASN A 51 7.05 2.78 -1.57
C ASN A 51 6.27 1.66 -0.87
N GLY A 52 6.71 0.41 -1.06
CA GLY A 52 6.03 -0.81 -0.59
C GLY A 52 5.78 -0.89 0.91
N TRP A 53 6.27 0.09 1.69
CA TRP A 53 5.98 0.27 3.10
C TRP A 53 4.48 0.32 3.43
N ALA A 54 3.69 1.08 2.65
CA ALA A 54 2.25 1.18 2.88
C ALA A 54 1.54 -0.17 2.68
N LEU A 55 2.01 -0.94 1.70
CA LEU A 55 1.51 -2.29 1.44
C LEU A 55 1.90 -3.24 2.57
N ALA A 56 3.15 -3.20 3.05
CA ALA A 56 3.60 -4.03 4.17
C ALA A 56 2.80 -3.76 5.45
N LEU A 57 2.52 -2.49 5.77
CA LEU A 57 1.66 -2.13 6.89
C LEU A 57 0.23 -2.63 6.72
N LEU A 58 -0.33 -2.53 5.51
CA LEU A 58 -1.66 -3.08 5.22
C LEU A 58 -1.70 -4.59 5.45
N TRP A 59 -0.68 -5.33 5.02
CA TRP A 59 -0.58 -6.78 5.27
C TRP A 59 -0.60 -7.09 6.77
N VAL A 60 0.15 -6.35 7.59
CA VAL A 60 0.17 -6.55 9.05
C VAL A 60 -1.21 -6.29 9.65
N VAL A 61 -1.89 -5.21 9.26
CA VAL A 61 -3.21 -4.88 9.79
C VAL A 61 -4.26 -5.90 9.36
N ALA A 62 -4.26 -6.30 8.08
CA ALA A 62 -5.21 -7.26 7.55
C ALA A 62 -5.03 -8.65 8.19
N LEU A 63 -3.79 -9.14 8.30
CA LEU A 63 -3.49 -10.40 8.97
C LEU A 63 -3.80 -10.36 10.47
N GLY A 64 -3.55 -9.23 11.14
CA GLY A 64 -3.88 -9.07 12.56
C GLY A 64 -5.38 -9.12 12.81
N THR A 65 -6.16 -8.46 11.93
CA THR A 65 -7.63 -8.41 12.04
C THR A 65 -8.25 -9.78 11.78
N GLU A 66 -7.87 -10.44 10.68
CA GLU A 66 -8.41 -11.77 10.36
C GLU A 66 -7.86 -12.87 11.28
N GLY A 67 -6.63 -12.70 11.79
CA GLY A 67 -6.07 -13.58 12.81
C GLY A 67 -6.81 -13.50 14.15
N ALA A 68 -7.26 -12.31 14.56
CA ALA A 68 -8.10 -12.14 15.75
C ALA A 68 -9.44 -12.88 15.60
N ASP A 69 -10.10 -12.74 14.44
CA ASP A 69 -11.34 -13.47 14.13
C ASP A 69 -11.16 -15.00 14.19
N ILE A 70 -10.01 -15.52 13.75
CA ILE A 70 -9.71 -16.96 13.83
C ILE A 70 -9.51 -17.40 15.28
N ILE A 71 -8.85 -16.58 16.11
CA ILE A 71 -8.60 -16.89 17.52
C ILE A 71 -9.90 -16.91 18.32
N SER A 72 -10.82 -15.98 18.08
CA SER A 72 -12.13 -15.97 18.77
C SER A 72 -13.08 -17.06 18.31
N MET A 73 -12.92 -17.54 17.07
CA MET A 73 -13.64 -18.71 16.57
C MET A 73 -13.02 -20.03 17.02
N TRP A 74 -11.99 -20.03 17.87
CA TRP A 74 -11.39 -21.27 18.36
C TRP A 74 -12.18 -21.83 19.57
N PRO A 75 -12.61 -23.10 19.55
CA PRO A 75 -12.37 -24.14 18.53
C PRO A 75 -13.23 -23.98 17.27
N ILE A 76 -12.65 -24.30 16.10
CA ILE A 76 -13.29 -24.10 14.80
C ILE A 76 -14.49 -25.05 14.63
N ASP A 77 -15.67 -24.55 14.95
CA ASP A 77 -16.92 -25.32 14.82
C ASP A 77 -17.49 -25.32 13.39
N ARG A 78 -17.00 -24.41 12.53
CA ARG A 78 -17.61 -24.08 11.23
C ARG A 78 -16.56 -23.84 10.14
N PRO A 79 -16.18 -24.87 9.36
CA PRO A 79 -15.09 -24.77 8.38
C PRO A 79 -15.38 -23.79 7.23
N TRP A 80 -16.64 -23.50 6.92
CA TRP A 80 -16.98 -22.51 5.90
C TRP A 80 -16.62 -21.08 6.32
N LYS A 81 -16.57 -20.78 7.63
CA LYS A 81 -16.18 -19.46 8.11
C LYS A 81 -14.71 -19.15 7.82
N LEU A 82 -13.81 -20.13 7.92
CA LEU A 82 -12.40 -19.97 7.53
C LEU A 82 -12.27 -19.59 6.05
N ARG A 83 -13.12 -20.16 5.19
CA ARG A 83 -13.14 -19.81 3.77
C ARG A 83 -13.61 -18.37 3.58
N ASP A 84 -14.64 -17.94 4.31
CA ASP A 84 -15.17 -16.57 4.23
C ASP A 84 -14.13 -15.54 4.75
N THR A 85 -13.45 -15.82 5.87
CA THR A 85 -12.30 -15.06 6.38
C THR A 85 -11.18 -14.96 5.33
N GLY A 86 -10.89 -16.06 4.63
CA GLY A 86 -9.92 -16.07 3.53
C GLY A 86 -10.32 -15.16 2.36
N TYR A 87 -11.62 -15.12 2.01
CA TYR A 87 -12.13 -14.21 0.99
C TYR A 87 -12.11 -12.74 1.44
N ASP A 88 -12.41 -12.46 2.70
CA ASP A 88 -12.32 -11.11 3.29
C ASP A 88 -10.86 -10.61 3.25
N LEU A 89 -9.89 -11.46 3.59
CA LEU A 89 -8.47 -11.17 3.48
C LEU A 89 -8.03 -10.90 2.03
N PHE A 90 -8.46 -11.77 1.10
CA PHE A 90 -8.15 -11.63 -0.32
C PHE A 90 -8.69 -10.32 -0.89
N ASN A 91 -9.95 -9.99 -0.59
CA ASN A 91 -10.60 -8.76 -1.03
C ASN A 91 -9.91 -7.50 -0.49
N THR A 92 -9.40 -7.55 0.74
CA THR A 92 -8.68 -6.44 1.38
C THR A 92 -7.31 -6.18 0.74
N LEU A 93 -6.64 -7.22 0.23
CA LEU A 93 -5.24 -7.14 -0.21
C LEU A 93 -5.05 -7.11 -1.72
N LEU A 94 -5.96 -7.70 -2.50
CA LEU A 94 -5.80 -7.87 -3.94
C LEU A 94 -5.61 -6.52 -4.65
N TRP A 95 -6.58 -5.62 -4.51
CA TRP A 95 -6.57 -4.33 -5.23
C TRP A 95 -5.45 -3.40 -4.78
N PRO A 96 -5.17 -3.25 -3.47
CA PRO A 96 -3.98 -2.50 -3.01
C PRO A 96 -2.67 -3.02 -3.59
N THR A 97 -2.52 -4.35 -3.72
CA THR A 97 -1.34 -4.96 -4.33
C THR A 97 -1.23 -4.60 -5.82
N VAL A 98 -2.34 -4.66 -6.55
CA VAL A 98 -2.40 -4.24 -7.97
C VAL A 98 -2.05 -2.76 -8.12
N LEU A 99 -2.60 -1.88 -7.28
CA LEU A 99 -2.28 -0.44 -7.28
C LEU A 99 -0.80 -0.19 -6.99
N TYR A 100 -0.22 -0.89 -6.02
CA TYR A 100 1.20 -0.81 -5.71
C TYR A 100 2.07 -1.22 -6.90
N ILE A 101 1.75 -2.33 -7.56
CA ILE A 101 2.50 -2.81 -8.74
C ILE A 101 2.41 -1.78 -9.88
N GLY A 102 1.21 -1.27 -10.15
CA GLY A 102 0.98 -0.23 -11.16
C GLY A 102 1.78 1.04 -10.87
N ALA A 103 1.69 1.56 -9.65
CA ALA A 103 2.42 2.75 -9.21
C ALA A 103 3.94 2.55 -9.25
N SER A 104 4.43 1.39 -8.82
CA SER A 104 5.85 1.04 -8.86
C SER A 104 6.38 0.95 -10.28
N ARG A 105 5.59 0.41 -11.21
CA ARG A 105 5.96 0.33 -12.63
C ARG A 105 5.93 1.70 -13.29
N PHE A 106 4.96 2.55 -12.95
CA PHE A 106 4.85 3.92 -13.45
C PHE A 106 6.02 4.79 -12.96
N ALA A 107 6.32 4.77 -11.66
CA ALA A 107 7.43 5.52 -11.08
C ALA A 107 8.78 5.16 -11.75
N ARG A 108 9.03 3.87 -12.00
CA ARG A 108 10.25 3.40 -12.68
C ARG A 108 10.37 3.84 -14.13
N ARG A 109 9.24 4.05 -14.84
CA ARG A 109 9.26 4.53 -16.22
C ARG A 109 9.66 6.01 -16.27
N ASN A 110 9.05 6.83 -15.42
CA ASN A 110 9.31 8.27 -15.40
C ASN A 110 10.75 8.60 -14.99
N THR A 111 11.37 7.82 -14.11
CA THR A 111 12.80 8.00 -13.77
C THR A 111 13.73 7.64 -14.93
N GLY A 112 13.34 6.71 -15.81
CA GLY A 112 14.16 6.36 -16.97
C GLY A 112 14.12 7.43 -18.07
N GLU A 113 12.97 8.08 -18.24
CA GLU A 113 12.78 9.16 -19.22
C GLU A 113 13.61 10.40 -18.84
N THR A 114 13.63 10.78 -17.55
CA THR A 114 14.43 11.92 -17.09
C THR A 114 15.94 11.71 -17.23
N VAL A 115 16.44 10.47 -17.03
CA VAL A 115 17.87 10.17 -17.19
C VAL A 115 18.31 10.20 -18.66
N MET A 116 17.43 9.81 -19.59
CA MET A 116 17.73 9.89 -21.02
C MET A 116 17.68 11.32 -21.57
N ASP A 117 16.81 12.17 -21.02
CA ASP A 117 16.75 13.59 -21.38
C ASP A 117 17.94 14.39 -20.82
N GLU A 118 18.44 14.05 -19.62
CA GLU A 118 19.65 14.67 -19.05
C GLU A 118 20.93 14.30 -19.84
N ASP A 119 21.11 13.02 -20.23
CA ASP A 119 22.29 12.56 -20.98
C ASP A 119 22.34 13.09 -22.44
N MET A 120 21.18 13.41 -23.02
CA MET A 120 21.08 14.05 -24.35
C MET A 120 21.16 15.59 -24.29
N GLY A 121 21.14 16.18 -23.08
CA GLY A 121 21.15 17.62 -22.84
C GLY A 121 22.53 18.23 -22.58
N GLU A 122 23.55 17.43 -22.21
CA GLU A 122 24.95 17.88 -22.11
C GLU A 122 25.63 17.85 -23.49
N GLY A 123 25.08 18.63 -24.42
CA GLY A 123 25.79 19.00 -25.64
C GLY A 123 26.94 19.93 -25.32
N CYS A 124 28.17 19.40 -25.38
CA CYS A 124 29.45 20.08 -25.56
C CYS A 124 29.43 21.61 -25.40
N GLU A 125 29.69 22.13 -24.19
CA GLU A 125 30.31 23.45 -24.08
C GLU A 125 31.72 23.33 -24.67
N GLU A 126 31.86 23.72 -25.93
CA GLU A 126 33.15 23.91 -26.58
C GLU A 126 33.95 24.94 -25.76
N PRO A 127 35.16 24.61 -25.27
CA PRO A 127 35.98 25.57 -24.55
C PRO A 127 36.37 26.69 -25.52
N VAL A 128 35.78 27.87 -25.34
CA VAL A 128 36.15 29.09 -26.06
C VAL A 128 37.66 29.26 -25.94
N ALA A 129 38.35 29.14 -27.08
CA ALA A 129 39.79 29.32 -27.17
C ALA A 129 40.17 30.73 -26.70
N PRO A 130 41.29 30.91 -25.98
CA PRO A 130 41.77 32.23 -25.58
C PRO A 130 42.35 32.95 -26.79
N GLU A 131 41.50 33.58 -27.58
CA GLU A 131 41.91 34.48 -28.65
C GLU A 131 42.29 35.84 -28.08
N ALA A 132 43.60 35.95 -27.84
CA ALA A 132 44.42 37.12 -28.12
C ALA A 132 43.78 38.49 -27.86
N ILE A 133 43.85 38.94 -26.61
CA ILE A 133 43.94 40.37 -26.32
C ILE A 133 45.37 40.79 -26.66
N GLU A 134 45.64 40.94 -27.95
CA GLU A 134 46.84 41.57 -28.48
C GLU A 134 46.45 42.92 -29.10
N ASN A 135 46.94 43.97 -28.47
CA ASN A 135 47.23 45.30 -29.03
C ASN A 135 46.06 46.08 -29.66
N ARG A 136 45.47 46.96 -28.84
CA ARG A 136 45.00 48.26 -29.33
C ARG A 136 45.56 49.37 -28.43
N GLU A 137 46.55 50.04 -29.02
CA GLU A 137 47.12 51.39 -28.80
C GLU A 137 46.74 52.17 -27.53
#